data_AF-A0AAF0ZYL7-F1
#
_entry.id   AF-A0AAF0ZYL7-F1
#
_cell.length_a   1.000
_cell.length_b   1.000
_cell.length_c   1.000
_cell.angle_alpha   90.00
_cell.angle_beta   90.00
_cell.angle_gamma   90.00
#
_symmetry.space_group_name_H-M   'P 1'
#
loop_
_entity.id
_entity.type
_entity.pdbx_description
1 polymer ?
#
loop_
_entity_poly.entity_id
_entity_poly.type
_entity_poly.pdbx_seq_one_letter_code
_entity_poly.pdbx_strand_id
1 'polypeptide(L)' 'MTDEEIVGFRNDIEKIIQYLIKGTNELDVIPIVGMGGQGKTTIARKVYNSENVVSHFDV' A
#
# COMPACT_ATOMS: atom_id res chain seq x y z
N MET A 1 -7.28 3.43 17.01
CA MET A 1 -7.58 4.18 15.78
C MET A 1 -8.44 3.28 14.93
N THR A 2 -9.66 3.69 14.64
CA THR A 2 -10.62 2.90 13.87
C THR A 2 -10.03 2.53 12.52
N ASP A 3 -9.99 1.23 12.22
CA ASP A 3 -9.81 0.77 10.84
C ASP A 3 -10.94 1.39 10.02
N GLU A 4 -10.63 2.45 9.28
CA GLU A 4 -11.56 2.98 8.28
C GLU A 4 -11.86 1.83 7.31
N GLU A 5 -13.14 1.47 7.21
CA GLU A 5 -13.60 0.40 6.33
C GLU A 5 -13.48 0.88 4.88
N ILE A 6 -12.31 0.60 4.28
CA ILE A 6 -12.04 0.90 2.88
C ILE A 6 -12.67 -0.20 2.03
N VAL A 7 -13.72 0.14 1.29
CA VAL A 7 -14.35 -0.74 0.31
C VAL A 7 -13.73 -0.56 -1.07
N GLY A 8 -13.74 -1.62 -1.89
CA GLY A 8 -13.38 -1.55 -3.32
C GLY A 8 -11.87 -1.61 -3.65
N PHE A 9 -10.97 -1.24 -2.74
CA PHE A 9 -9.52 -1.21 -3.00
C PHE A 9 -8.75 -2.44 -2.52
N ARG A 10 -9.44 -3.48 -2.05
CA ARG A 10 -8.80 -4.65 -1.43
C ARG A 10 -7.74 -5.29 -2.33
N ASN A 11 -8.07 -5.53 -3.60
CA ASN A 11 -7.17 -6.17 -4.55
C ASN A 11 -5.95 -5.30 -4.87
N ASP A 12 -6.13 -3.98 -4.99
CA ASP A 12 -5.04 -3.04 -5.27
C ASP A 12 -4.08 -2.98 -4.08
N ILE A 13 -4.60 -2.91 -2.85
CA ILE A 13 -3.82 -2.92 -1.61
C ILE A 13 -3.02 -4.22 -1.50
N GLU A 14 -3.67 -5.37 -1.67
CA GLU A 14 -3.00 -6.68 -1.61
C GLU A 14 -1.89 -6.77 -2.67
N LYS A 15 -2.13 -6.28 -3.89
CA LYS A 15 -1.13 -6.28 -4.97
C LYS A 15 0.07 -5.41 -4.66
N ILE A 16 -0.13 -4.19 -4.14
CA ILE A 16 0.97 -3.29 -3.76
C ILE A 16 1.79 -3.90 -2.62
N ILE A 17 1.15 -4.48 -1.61
CA ILE A 17 1.85 -5.18 -0.51
C ILE A 17 2.74 -6.30 -1.05
N GLN A 18 2.22 -7.10 -2.00
CA GLN A 18 3.01 -8.18 -2.62
C GLN A 18 4.21 -7.65 -3.40
N TYR A 19 4.07 -6.53 -4.11
CA TYR A 19 5.20 -5.91 -4.80
C TYR A 19 6.26 -5.39 -3.81
N LEU A 20 5.84 -4.75 -2.72
CA LEU A 20 6.76 -4.25 -1.69
C LEU A 20 7.57 -5.37 -1.01
N ILE A 21 6.91 -6.46 -0.63
CA ILE A 21 7.53 -7.53 0.18
C ILE A 21 8.31 -8.52 -0.67
N LYS A 22 7.88 -8.77 -1.92
CA LYS A 22 8.66 -9.61 -2.83
C LYS A 22 9.84 -8.84 -3.40
N GLY A 23 9.60 -7.57 -3.73
CA GLY A 23 10.60 -6.58 -4.12
C GLY A 23 11.61 -7.06 -5.17
N THR A 24 12.69 -6.29 -5.30
CA THR A 24 13.94 -6.75 -5.89
C THR A 24 15.06 -6.43 -4.90
N ASN A 25 16.27 -6.94 -5.14
CA ASN A 25 17.43 -6.55 -4.33
C ASN A 25 17.93 -5.12 -4.64
N GLU A 26 17.32 -4.45 -5.62
CA GLU A 26 17.60 -3.08 -6.02
C GLU A 26 16.45 -2.15 -5.60
N LEU A 27 16.69 -0.83 -5.70
CA LEU A 27 15.66 0.16 -5.42
C LEU A 27 14.53 0.08 -6.45
N ASP A 28 13.32 -0.20 -5.99
CA ASP A 28 12.11 -0.27 -6.82
C ASP A 28 11.08 0.80 -6.42
N VAL A 29 10.22 1.21 -7.36
CA VAL A 29 9.25 2.30 -7.18
C VAL A 29 7.88 1.90 -7.71
N ILE A 30 6.86 2.01 -6.85
CA ILE A 30 5.45 1.71 -7.20
C ILE A 30 4.63 3.01 -7.24
N PRO A 31 4.35 3.59 -8.42
CA PRO A 31 3.57 4.82 -8.52
C PRO A 31 2.06 4.56 -8.36
N ILE A 32 1.39 5.37 -7.53
CA ILE A 32 -0.08 5.41 -7.43
C ILE A 32 -0.58 6.66 -8.17
N VAL A 33 -1.22 6.47 -9.32
CA VAL A 33 -1.65 7.55 -10.22
C VAL A 33 -3.17 7.59 -10.39
N GLY A 34 -3.71 8.77 -10.71
CA GLY A 34 -5.15 8.96 -10.91
C GLY A 34 -5.59 10.39 -10.63
N MET A 35 -6.82 10.72 -11.04
CA MET A 35 -7.41 12.06 -10.83
C MET A 35 -7.55 12.42 -9.34
N GLY A 36 -7.77 13.71 -9.05
CA GLY A 36 -8.11 14.17 -7.71
C GLY A 36 -9.35 13.45 -7.16
N GLY A 37 -9.41 13.23 -5.85
CA GLY A 37 -10.56 12.59 -5.18
C GLY A 37 -10.66 11.06 -5.30
N GLN A 38 -9.77 10.39 -6.04
CA GLN A 38 -9.83 8.94 -6.28
C GLN A 38 -9.24 8.07 -5.14
N GLY A 39 -8.97 8.63 -3.97
CA GLY A 39 -8.50 7.84 -2.81
C GLY A 39 -7.05 7.35 -2.85
N LYS A 40 -6.17 7.93 -3.70
CA LYS A 40 -4.74 7.55 -3.79
C LYS A 40 -4.03 7.54 -2.43
N THR A 41 -4.18 8.63 -1.67
CA THR A 41 -3.58 8.77 -0.34
C THR A 41 -4.18 7.77 0.65
N THR A 42 -5.45 7.41 0.49
CA THR A 42 -6.13 6.39 1.30
C THR A 42 -5.49 5.01 1.09
N ILE A 43 -5.25 4.61 -0.17
CA ILE A 43 -4.55 3.36 -0.50
C ILE A 43 -3.12 3.38 0.08
N ALA A 44 -2.37 4.45 -0.16
CA ALA A 44 -0.99 4.58 0.34
C ALA A 44 -0.91 4.44 1.87
N ARG A 45 -1.83 5.08 2.59
CA ARG A 45 -1.91 5.01 4.06
C ARG A 45 -2.23 3.60 4.55
N LYS A 46 -3.15 2.89 3.89
CA LYS A 46 -3.53 1.53 4.29
C LYS A 46 -2.40 0.53 4.04
N VAL A 47 -1.69 0.66 2.92
CA VAL A 47 -0.50 -0.15 2.60
C VAL A 47 0.61 0.11 3.63
N TYR A 48 0.94 1.37 3.89
CA TYR A 48 2.00 1.75 4.85
C TYR A 48 1.75 1.20 6.25
N ASN A 49 0.49 1.23 6.71
CA ASN A 49 0.10 0.72 8.03
C ASN A 49 -0.19 -0.79 8.06
N SER A 50 -0.01 -1.52 6.95
CA SER A 50 -0.23 -2.97 6.94
C SER A 50 0.84 -3.68 7.76
N GLU A 51 0.43 -4.61 8.63
CA GLU A 51 1.34 -5.42 9.45
C GLU A 51 2.42 -6.11 8.62
N ASN A 52 2.07 -6.60 7.43
CA ASN A 52 3.01 -7.24 6.51
C ASN A 52 4.11 -6.27 6.02
N VAL A 53 3.77 -5.00 5.82
CA VAL A 53 4.74 -3.98 5.36
C VAL A 53 5.58 -3.51 6.53
N VAL A 54 4.96 -3.20 7.66
CA VAL A 54 5.65 -2.74 8.88
C VAL A 54 6.62 -3.80 9.42
N SER A 55 6.31 -5.09 9.27
CA SER A 55 7.22 -6.18 9.70
C SER A 55 8.36 -6.47 8.72
N HIS A 56 8.24 -6.05 7.45
CA HIS A 56 9.24 -6.33 6.42
C HIS A 56 10.34 -5.28 6.35
N PHE A 57 9.98 -4.01 6.56
CA PHE A 57 10.93 -2.90 6.48
C PHE A 57 11.35 -2.45 7.88
N ASP A 58 12.66 -2.35 8.12
CA ASP A 58 13.20 -1.69 9.31
C ASP A 58 12.84 -0.20 9.25
N VAL A 59 12.25 0.32 10.33
CA VAL A 59 11.84 1.73 10.48
C VAL A 59 12.73 2.46 11.47
#